data_AF-A0A3M0FSA6-F1
#
_entry.id   AF-A0A3M0FSA6-F1
#
_cell.length_a   1.000
_cell.length_b   1.000
_cell.length_c   1.000
_cell.angle_alpha   90.00
_cell.angle_beta   90.00
_cell.angle_gamma   90.00
#
_symmetry.space_group_name_H-M   'P 1'
#
loop_
_entity.id
_entity.type
_entity.pdbx_description
1 polymer ?
#
loop_
_entity_poly.entity_id
_entity_poly.type
_entity_poly.pdbx_seq_one_letter_code
_entity_poly.pdbx_strand_id
1 'polypeptide(L)'
;MTKTIYSIGCVHVETAKSLPPTLKIEADGFVNTSGWKNPTLSKHIYVTPPKDGVQGYDFVADEPGGIVAPVLTPVETAYTDQQDDWVTAVAIHSATNTVTVTVTVTLSVPVAAS
;
A
#
# COMPACT_ATOMS: atom_id res chain seq x y z
N MET A 1 17.07 -10.04 -4.44
CA MET A 1 16.78 -8.78 -5.18
C MET A 1 15.37 -8.36 -4.82
N THR A 2 15.05 -7.08 -4.80
CA THR A 2 13.68 -6.64 -4.53
C THR A 2 12.79 -6.88 -5.75
N LYS A 3 11.63 -7.49 -5.54
CA LYS A 3 10.63 -7.77 -6.58
C LYS A 3 9.22 -7.58 -6.05
N THR A 4 8.28 -7.36 -6.96
CA THR A 4 6.85 -7.40 -6.65
C THR A 4 6.46 -8.76 -6.09
N ILE A 5 5.63 -8.75 -5.06
CA ILE A 5 5.04 -9.97 -4.51
C ILE A 5 4.12 -10.63 -5.55
N TYR A 6 3.73 -11.87 -5.30
CA TYR A 6 2.94 -12.64 -6.26
C TYR A 6 1.52 -12.10 -6.40
N SER A 7 0.80 -11.93 -5.29
CA SER A 7 -0.59 -11.45 -5.30
C SER A 7 -0.95 -10.69 -4.04
N ILE A 8 -1.84 -9.71 -4.15
CA ILE A 8 -2.41 -8.96 -3.01
C ILE A 8 -3.67 -9.66 -2.50
N GLY A 9 -3.78 -9.77 -1.18
CA GLY A 9 -4.97 -10.27 -0.47
C GLY A 9 -5.90 -9.11 -0.10
N CYS A 10 -5.70 -8.52 1.08
CA CYS A 10 -6.43 -7.33 1.51
C CYS A 10 -5.54 -6.08 1.55
N VAL A 11 -6.19 -4.93 1.36
CA VAL A 11 -5.58 -3.60 1.50
C VAL A 11 -6.51 -2.76 2.35
N HIS A 12 -5.95 -2.17 3.39
CA HIS A 12 -6.63 -1.24 4.27
C HIS A 12 -5.93 0.11 4.22
N VAL A 13 -6.72 1.17 4.03
CA VAL A 13 -6.18 2.53 3.88
C VAL A 13 -6.93 3.46 4.82
N GLU A 14 -6.17 4.22 5.60
CA GLU A 14 -6.70 5.19 6.54
C GLU A 14 -5.93 6.51 6.46
N THR A 15 -6.65 7.61 6.62
CA THR A 15 -6.05 8.91 6.88
C THR A 15 -6.03 9.16 8.38
N ALA A 16 -4.83 9.32 8.94
CA ALA A 16 -4.65 9.74 10.32
C ALA A 16 -4.90 11.25 10.47
N LYS A 17 -5.54 11.63 11.59
CA LYS A 17 -5.75 13.04 11.95
C LYS A 17 -4.44 13.65 12.44
N SER A 18 -3.67 14.24 11.53
CA SER A 18 -2.41 14.94 11.77
C SER A 18 -2.35 16.23 10.93
N LEU A 19 -1.40 17.11 11.25
CA LEU A 19 -1.12 18.36 10.53
C LEU A 19 0.37 18.36 10.15
N PRO A 20 0.75 17.98 8.90
CA PRO A 20 -0.12 17.59 7.78
C PRO A 20 -0.71 16.17 7.92
N PRO A 21 -1.83 15.86 7.23
CA PRO A 21 -2.47 14.55 7.29
C PRO A 21 -1.53 13.44 6.81
N THR A 22 -1.64 12.28 7.44
CA THR A 22 -0.77 11.13 7.15
C THR A 22 -1.61 9.99 6.59
N LEU A 23 -1.17 9.42 5.49
CA LEU A 23 -1.76 8.24 4.87
C LEU A 23 -1.12 6.99 5.44
N LYS A 24 -1.93 6.12 6.02
CA LYS A 24 -1.52 4.81 6.50
C LYS A 24 -2.12 3.73 5.60
N ILE A 25 -1.25 2.85 5.11
CA ILE A 25 -1.62 1.74 4.23
C ILE A 25 -1.14 0.46 4.89
N GLU A 26 -2.06 -0.47 5.12
CA GLU A 26 -1.77 -1.83 5.53
C GLU A 26 -2.14 -2.76 4.38
N ALA A 27 -1.23 -3.64 4.00
CA ALA A 27 -1.46 -4.57 2.90
C ALA A 27 -0.92 -5.95 3.26
N ASP A 28 -1.71 -6.96 2.93
CA ASP A 28 -1.30 -8.36 2.98
C ASP A 28 -1.37 -9.00 1.60
N GLY A 29 -0.69 -10.13 1.46
CA GLY A 29 -0.66 -10.87 0.22
C GLY A 29 0.18 -12.12 0.32
N PHE A 30 0.57 -12.64 -0.83
CA PHE A 30 1.33 -13.87 -0.96
C PHE A 30 2.55 -13.68 -1.85
N VAL A 31 3.63 -14.38 -1.51
CA VAL A 31 4.79 -14.63 -2.37
C VAL A 31 4.78 -16.07 -2.84
N ASN A 32 5.47 -16.38 -3.95
CA ASN A 32 5.43 -17.69 -4.61
C ASN A 32 6.42 -18.73 -4.04
N THR A 33 7.31 -18.33 -3.13
CA THR A 33 8.27 -19.23 -2.46
C THR A 33 8.45 -18.86 -1.00
N SER A 34 8.99 -19.78 -0.20
CA SER A 34 9.42 -19.49 1.17
C SER A 34 10.64 -18.57 1.20
N GLY A 35 10.78 -17.74 2.25
CA GLY A 35 12.04 -17.07 2.59
C GLY A 35 12.20 -15.63 2.09
N TRP A 36 11.15 -15.05 1.51
CA TRP A 36 11.12 -13.62 1.17
C TRP A 36 11.23 -12.75 2.44
N LYS A 37 11.82 -11.56 2.30
CA LYS A 37 12.08 -10.65 3.43
C LYS A 37 11.72 -9.21 3.09
N ASN A 38 11.63 -8.36 4.11
CA ASN A 38 11.42 -6.91 3.99
C ASN A 38 10.22 -6.52 3.09
N PRO A 39 9.01 -7.09 3.31
CA PRO A 39 7.82 -6.66 2.58
C PRO A 39 7.55 -5.17 2.81
N THR A 40 7.39 -4.41 1.74
CA THR A 40 7.15 -2.97 1.78
C THR A 40 6.39 -2.48 0.54
N LEU A 41 5.95 -1.22 0.59
CA LEU A 41 5.32 -0.54 -0.54
C LEU A 41 6.31 0.46 -1.14
N SER A 42 6.53 0.37 -2.45
CA SER A 42 7.33 1.34 -3.20
C SER A 42 6.42 2.37 -3.85
N LYS A 43 6.43 3.62 -3.35
CA LYS A 43 5.62 4.73 -3.87
C LYS A 43 6.07 5.11 -5.28
N HIS A 44 5.13 5.18 -6.22
CA HIS A 44 5.39 5.74 -7.55
C HIS A 44 5.56 7.26 -7.45
N ILE A 45 6.65 7.79 -8.01
CA ILE A 45 6.94 9.22 -7.97
C ILE A 45 6.44 9.88 -9.25
N TYR A 46 5.52 10.83 -9.11
CA TYR A 46 4.97 11.60 -10.21
C TYR A 46 5.54 13.02 -10.22
N VAL A 47 6.05 13.47 -11.38
CA VAL A 47 6.46 14.87 -11.57
C VAL A 47 5.24 15.79 -11.68
N THR A 48 4.14 15.28 -12.21
CA THR A 48 2.86 15.98 -12.32
C THR A 48 1.77 15.09 -11.74
N PRO A 49 0.94 15.60 -10.80
CA PRO A 49 -0.15 14.82 -10.22
C PRO A 49 -1.04 14.17 -11.29
N PRO A 50 -1.32 12.86 -11.18
CA PRO A 50 -2.29 12.16 -12.02
C PRO A 50 -3.67 12.82 -11.97
N LYS A 51 -4.37 12.86 -13.13
CA LYS A 51 -5.70 13.49 -13.24
C LYS A 51 -6.80 12.72 -12.52
N ASP A 52 -6.60 11.44 -12.30
CA ASP A 52 -7.52 10.54 -11.61
C ASP A 52 -7.35 10.57 -10.08
N GLY A 53 -6.33 11.27 -9.58
CA GLY A 53 -6.04 11.36 -8.14
C GLY A 53 -5.55 10.04 -7.53
N VAL A 54 -5.08 9.10 -8.34
CA VAL A 54 -4.63 7.77 -7.88
C VAL A 54 -3.13 7.79 -7.61
N GLN A 55 -2.73 7.51 -6.37
CA GLN A 55 -1.34 7.27 -6.02
C GLN A 55 -1.01 5.78 -6.16
N GLY A 56 -0.08 5.46 -7.07
CA GLY A 56 0.41 4.10 -7.27
C GLY A 56 1.48 3.67 -6.26
N TYR A 57 1.44 2.39 -5.88
CA TYR A 57 2.46 1.71 -5.11
C TYR A 57 2.70 0.30 -5.67
N ASP A 58 3.95 -0.16 -5.67
CA ASP A 58 4.26 -1.57 -5.88
C ASP A 58 4.45 -2.27 -4.54
N PHE A 59 3.73 -3.37 -4.31
CA PHE A 59 3.97 -4.22 -3.15
C PHE A 59 5.16 -5.14 -3.46
N VAL A 60 6.30 -4.85 -2.84
CA VAL A 60 7.58 -5.50 -3.10
C VAL A 60 8.14 -6.17 -1.85
N ALA A 61 9.02 -7.14 -2.06
CA ALA A 61 9.80 -7.80 -1.04
C ALA A 61 11.13 -8.31 -1.64
N ASP A 62 12.08 -8.65 -0.78
CA ASP A 62 13.36 -9.23 -1.19
C ASP A 62 13.21 -10.72 -1.46
N GLU A 63 13.42 -11.11 -2.72
CA GLU A 63 13.43 -12.51 -3.16
C GLU A 63 14.61 -13.25 -2.50
N PRO A 64 14.38 -14.45 -1.94
CA PRO A 64 15.42 -15.26 -1.33
C PRO A 64 16.42 -15.76 -2.37
N GLY A 65 17.66 -15.97 -1.94
CA GLY A 65 18.67 -16.66 -2.76
C GLY A 65 18.69 -18.17 -2.52
N GLY A 66 19.17 -18.93 -3.50
CA GLY A 66 19.39 -20.38 -3.37
C GLY A 66 18.13 -21.23 -3.62
N ILE A 67 18.20 -22.50 -3.23
CA ILE A 67 17.08 -23.43 -3.36
C ILE A 67 16.05 -23.14 -2.27
N VAL A 68 14.84 -22.80 -2.67
CA VAL A 68 13.70 -22.50 -1.78
C VAL A 68 12.48 -23.34 -2.15
N ALA A 69 11.58 -23.55 -1.19
CA ALA A 69 10.35 -24.29 -1.43
C ALA A 69 9.36 -23.45 -2.26
N PRO A 70 8.77 -24.00 -3.34
CA PRO A 70 7.75 -23.33 -4.13
C PRO A 70 6.38 -23.41 -3.44
N VAL A 71 6.22 -22.63 -2.39
CA VAL A 71 5.00 -22.58 -1.57
C VAL A 71 4.51 -21.15 -1.43
N LEU A 72 3.20 -20.95 -1.58
CA LEU A 72 2.56 -19.66 -1.32
C LEU A 72 2.73 -19.31 0.16
N THR A 73 3.45 -18.23 0.44
CA THR A 73 3.75 -17.78 1.80
C THR A 73 3.13 -16.41 2.03
N PRO A 74 2.36 -16.20 3.12
CA PRO A 74 1.76 -14.90 3.41
C PRO A 74 2.85 -13.87 3.75
N VAL A 75 2.62 -12.62 3.35
CA VAL A 75 3.45 -11.46 3.68
C VAL A 75 2.55 -10.28 4.00
N GLU A 76 3.00 -9.43 4.91
CA GLU A 76 2.24 -8.27 5.39
C GLU A 76 3.18 -7.07 5.48
N THR A 77 2.64 -5.88 5.26
CA THR A 77 3.37 -4.64 5.44
C THR A 77 2.46 -3.51 5.93
N ALA A 78 3.06 -2.61 6.69
CA ALA A 78 2.45 -1.34 7.09
C ALA A 78 3.34 -0.21 6.58
N TYR A 79 2.74 0.71 5.83
CA TYR A 79 3.40 1.84 5.21
C TYR A 79 2.70 3.13 5.63
N THR A 80 3.49 4.13 5.98
CA THR A 80 3.00 5.43 6.44
C THR A 80 3.76 6.51 5.72
N ASP A 81 3.04 7.43 5.08
CA ASP A 81 3.63 8.58 4.39
C ASP A 81 2.73 9.81 4.55
N GLN A 82 3.28 11.00 4.29
CA GLN A 82 2.47 12.21 4.21
C GLN A 82 1.43 12.06 3.09
N GLN A 83 0.17 12.40 3.38
CA GLN A 83 -0.86 12.41 2.36
C GLN A 83 -0.72 13.68 1.52
N ASP A 84 -0.50 13.50 0.22
CA ASP A 84 -0.52 14.61 -0.73
C ASP A 84 -1.98 15.02 -1.02
N ASP A 85 -2.25 16.33 -1.13
CA ASP A 85 -3.61 16.88 -1.25
C ASP A 85 -4.38 16.41 -2.49
N TRP A 86 -3.67 15.96 -3.53
CA TRP A 86 -4.26 15.48 -4.77
C TRP A 86 -4.69 14.00 -4.70
N VAL A 87 -4.28 13.27 -3.66
CA VAL A 87 -4.53 11.83 -3.54
C VAL A 87 -5.95 11.58 -3.05
N THR A 88 -6.77 11.00 -3.93
CA THR A 88 -8.15 10.58 -3.63
C THR A 88 -8.28 9.06 -3.54
N ALA A 89 -7.33 8.31 -4.10
CA ALA A 89 -7.30 6.86 -4.07
C ALA A 89 -5.86 6.33 -4.11
N VAL A 90 -5.69 5.09 -3.67
CA VAL A 90 -4.43 4.37 -3.69
C VAL A 90 -4.58 3.13 -4.56
N ALA A 91 -3.64 2.89 -5.47
CA ALA A 91 -3.54 1.63 -6.23
C ALA A 91 -2.29 0.88 -5.81
N ILE A 92 -2.45 -0.37 -5.36
CA ILE A 92 -1.35 -1.27 -5.03
C ILE A 92 -1.24 -2.32 -6.13
N HIS A 93 -0.05 -2.43 -6.71
CA HIS A 93 0.27 -3.36 -7.79
C HIS A 93 1.10 -4.53 -7.26
N SER A 94 0.82 -5.72 -7.78
CA SER A 94 1.62 -6.94 -7.60
C SER A 94 1.84 -7.60 -8.95
N ALA A 95 2.50 -8.76 -8.96
CA ALA A 95 2.77 -9.49 -10.19
C ALA A 95 1.50 -9.99 -10.90
N THR A 96 0.43 -10.30 -10.16
CA THR A 96 -0.77 -10.95 -10.73
C THR A 96 -2.04 -10.10 -10.65
N ASN A 97 -2.13 -9.17 -9.70
CA ASN A 97 -3.31 -8.32 -9.55
C ASN A 97 -2.95 -6.91 -9.08
N THR A 98 -3.93 -6.01 -9.22
CA THR A 98 -3.90 -4.65 -8.70
C THR A 98 -5.15 -4.44 -7.85
N VAL A 99 -5.00 -3.81 -6.68
CA VAL A 99 -6.11 -3.44 -5.80
C VAL A 99 -6.13 -1.92 -5.67
N THR A 100 -7.29 -1.31 -5.89
CA THR A 100 -7.49 0.13 -5.75
C THR A 100 -8.47 0.42 -4.63
N VAL A 101 -8.10 1.32 -3.72
CA VAL A 101 -8.89 1.70 -2.54
C VAL A 101 -9.04 3.22 -2.52
N THR A 102 -10.27 3.71 -2.42
CA THR A 102 -10.57 5.14 -2.29
C THR A 102 -10.26 5.61 -0.87
N VAL A 103 -9.60 6.76 -0.76
CA VAL A 103 -9.28 7.38 0.53
C VAL A 103 -10.49 8.20 1.00
N THR A 104 -11.20 7.73 2.02
CA THR A 104 -12.31 8.48 2.62
C THR A 104 -11.84 9.30 3.81
N VAL A 105 -11.98 10.62 3.72
CA VAL A 105 -11.68 11.54 4.83
C VAL A 105 -12.88 11.66 5.75
N THR A 106 -12.78 11.11 6.96
CA THR A 106 -13.85 11.23 7.97
C THR A 106 -13.69 12.55 8.74
N LEU A 107 -14.51 13.55 8.38
CA LEU A 107 -14.63 14.80 9.13
C LEU A 107 -15.64 14.62 10.27
N SER A 108 -15.18 14.74 11.52
CA SER A 108 -16.06 14.81 12.69
C SER A 108 -16.42 16.27 12.96
N VAL A 109 -17.63 16.70 12.60
CA VAL A 109 -18.14 18.02 12.99
C VAL A 109 -18.61 17.95 14.44
N PRO A 110 -18.06 18.75 15.37
CA PRO A 110 -18.58 18.81 16.72
C PRO A 110 -19.98 19.42 16.69
N VAL A 111 -20.99 18.68 17.18
CA VAL A 111 -22.31 19.26 17.47
C VAL A 111 -22.12 20.30 18.56
N ALA A 112 -22.41 21.57 18.24
CA ALA A 112 -22.49 22.61 19.26
C ALA A 112 -23.66 22.26 20.20
N ALA A 113 -23.36 22.06 21.48
CA ALA A 113 -24.39 21.98 22.51
C ALA A 113 -25.01 23.38 22.66
N SER A 114 -26.31 23.49 22.38
CA SER A 114 -27.11 24.70 22.60
C SER A 114 -27.44 24.92 24.08
#